data_AF-A0A7C2F9F5-F1
#
_entry.id   AF-A0A7C2F9F5-F1
#
_cell.length_a   1.000
_cell.length_b   1.000
_cell.length_c   1.000
_cell.angle_alpha   90.00
_cell.angle_beta   90.00
_cell.angle_gamma   90.00
#
_symmetry.space_group_name_H-M   'P 1'
#
loop_
_entity.id
_entity.type
_entity.pdbx_description
1 polymer ?
#
loop_
_entity_poly.entity_id
_entity_poly.type
_entity_poly.pdbx_seq_one_letter_code
_entity_poly.pdbx_strand_id
1 'polypeptide(L)'
;VAGAALLESIELLGNAAAVFAEKCIAGIRATDRGPQLVEQGLAIATPLALEIGYDRAAELVKLALKEGLTIREAARRELGLPDRELDRLFDVRRMTGN
;
A
#
# COMPACT_ATOMS: atom_id res chain seq x y z
N VAL A 1 -21.41 16.58 40.07
CA VAL A 1 -20.05 16.21 39.60
C VAL A 1 -20.10 15.45 38.28
N ALA A 2 -20.79 14.30 38.17
CA ALA A 2 -20.85 13.51 36.93
C ALA A 2 -21.43 14.26 35.70
N GLY A 3 -22.48 15.07 35.87
CA GLY A 3 -23.07 15.83 34.76
C GLY A 3 -22.18 16.95 34.20
N ALA A 4 -21.35 17.58 35.05
CA ALA A 4 -20.45 18.65 34.63
C ALA A 4 -19.29 18.10 33.77
N ALA A 5 -18.68 16.99 34.21
CA ALA A 5 -17.61 16.32 33.47
C ALA A 5 -18.07 15.82 32.09
N LEU A 6 -19.32 15.37 31.97
CA LEU A 6 -19.88 14.95 30.68
C LEU A 6 -20.01 16.12 29.70
N LEU A 7 -20.57 17.25 30.15
CA LEU A 7 -20.74 18.44 29.30
C LEU A 7 -19.38 19.01 28.87
N GLU A 8 -18.42 19.06 29.79
CA GLU A 8 -17.03 19.46 29.49
C GLU A 8 -16.40 18.53 28.43
N SER A 9 -16.58 17.22 28.56
CA SER A 9 -16.05 16.26 27.59
C SER A 9 -16.67 16.43 26.20
N ILE A 10 -17.98 16.71 26.12
CA ILE A 10 -18.68 16.97 24.86
C ILE A 10 -18.11 18.22 24.18
N GLU A 11 -17.94 19.30 24.95
CA GLU A 11 -17.40 20.56 24.43
C GLU A 11 -15.96 20.39 23.94
N LEU A 12 -15.11 19.71 24.71
CA LEU A 12 -13.73 19.43 24.33
C LEU A 12 -13.64 18.58 23.06
N LEU A 13 -14.43 17.52 22.93
CA LEU A 13 -14.45 16.67 21.74
C LEU A 13 -14.94 17.43 20.51
N GLY A 14 -16.00 18.25 20.65
CA GLY A 14 -16.53 19.06 19.56
C GLY A 14 -15.49 20.05 19.05
N ASN A 15 -14.86 20.79 19.96
CA ASN A 15 -13.83 21.76 19.63
C ASN A 15 -12.58 21.10 19.02
N ALA A 16 -12.12 19.98 19.60
CA ALA A 16 -10.97 19.24 19.10
C ALA A 16 -11.22 18.68 17.70
N ALA A 17 -12.41 18.13 17.43
CA ALA A 17 -12.77 17.62 16.11
C ALA A 17 -12.78 18.72 15.05
N ALA A 18 -13.37 19.89 15.36
CA ALA A 18 -13.39 21.05 14.45
C ALA A 18 -11.97 21.54 14.14
N VAL A 19 -11.14 21.74 15.17
CA VAL A 19 -9.75 22.20 14.99
C VAL A 19 -8.93 21.16 14.23
N PHE A 20 -9.07 19.87 14.52
CA PHE A 20 -8.35 18.82 13.81
C PHE A 20 -8.75 18.73 12.33
N ALA A 21 -10.04 18.86 12.03
CA ALA A 21 -10.53 18.88 10.66
C ALA A 21 -9.93 20.06 9.86
N GLU A 22 -9.94 21.26 10.43
CA GLU A 22 -9.47 22.48 9.74
C GLU A 22 -7.94 22.58 9.67
N LYS A 23 -7.25 22.29 10.77
CA LYS A 23 -5.81 22.56 10.91
C LYS A 23 -4.93 21.37 10.54
N CYS A 24 -5.50 20.16 10.42
CA CYS A 24 -4.79 18.98 9.98
C CYS A 24 -5.41 18.39 8.72
N ILE A 25 -6.64 17.88 8.80
CA ILE A 25 -7.23 17.06 7.73
C ILE A 25 -7.38 17.81 6.41
N ALA A 26 -7.93 19.03 6.43
CA ALA A 26 -8.15 19.84 5.22
C ALA A 26 -6.87 20.14 4.42
N GLY A 27 -5.71 20.11 5.09
CA GLY A 27 -4.41 20.38 4.49
C GLY A 27 -3.61 19.14 4.08
N ILE A 28 -4.10 17.92 4.35
CA ILE A 28 -3.35 16.70 4.05
C ILE A 28 -3.12 16.58 2.54
N ARG A 29 -1.86 16.38 2.16
CA ARG A 29 -1.45 16.07 0.78
C ARG A 29 -0.70 14.76 0.74
N ALA A 30 -1.03 13.93 -0.25
CA ALA A 30 -0.25 12.74 -0.53
C ALA A 30 1.17 13.12 -0.96
N THR A 31 2.12 12.27 -0.62
CA THR A 31 3.51 12.39 -1.07
C THR A 31 3.84 11.27 -2.04
N ASP A 32 4.91 11.44 -2.80
CA ASP A 32 5.37 10.43 -3.76
C ASP A 32 5.95 9.18 -3.08
N ARG A 33 6.18 9.23 -1.76
CA ARG A 33 6.71 8.12 -0.99
C ARG A 33 5.75 6.94 -0.91
N GLY A 34 4.43 7.18 -0.95
CA GLY A 34 3.42 6.12 -0.97
C GLY A 34 3.59 5.20 -2.19
N PRO A 35 3.48 5.71 -3.42
CA PRO A 35 3.74 4.94 -4.64
C PRO A 35 5.09 4.24 -4.67
N GLN A 36 6.16 4.90 -4.20
CA GLN A 36 7.50 4.30 -4.14
C GLN A 36 7.54 3.07 -3.22
N LEU A 37 6.90 3.14 -2.05
CA LEU A 37 6.83 2.01 -1.12
C LEU A 37 6.02 0.85 -1.68
N VAL A 38 4.99 1.13 -2.49
CA VAL A 38 4.20 0.09 -3.15
C VAL A 38 5.06 -0.66 -4.17
N GLU A 39 5.77 0.04 -5.06
CA GLU A 39 6.64 -0.58 -6.07
C GLU A 39 7.81 -1.37 -5.46
N GLN A 40 8.34 -0.92 -4.32
CA GLN A 40 9.37 -1.63 -3.58
C GLN A 40 8.80 -2.79 -2.74
N GLY A 41 7.50 -2.79 -2.48
CA GLY A 41 6.84 -3.74 -1.61
C GLY A 41 6.71 -5.11 -2.28
N LEU A 42 7.21 -6.15 -1.63
CA LEU A 42 7.06 -7.54 -2.11
C LEU A 42 5.60 -8.02 -2.11
N ALA A 43 4.70 -7.32 -1.42
CA ALA A 43 3.29 -7.65 -1.35
C ALA A 43 2.57 -7.57 -2.72
N ILE A 44 3.11 -6.83 -3.69
CA ILE A 44 2.53 -6.77 -5.04
C ILE A 44 2.78 -8.04 -5.86
N ALA A 45 3.45 -9.06 -5.29
CA ALA A 45 3.70 -10.35 -5.93
C ALA A 45 2.47 -11.26 -6.02
N THR A 46 1.38 -10.98 -5.28
CA THR A 46 0.20 -11.85 -5.20
C THR A 46 -0.40 -12.24 -6.57
N PRO A 47 -0.50 -11.34 -7.57
CA PRO A 47 -1.00 -11.70 -8.89
C PRO A 47 -0.15 -12.76 -9.60
N LEU A 48 1.14 -12.84 -9.31
CA LEU A 48 2.02 -13.87 -9.88
C LEU A 48 1.59 -15.26 -9.43
N ALA A 49 1.03 -15.42 -8.23
CA ALA A 49 0.57 -16.73 -7.77
C ALA A 49 -0.55 -17.31 -8.66
N LEU A 50 -1.35 -16.46 -9.31
CA LEU A 50 -2.38 -16.87 -10.27
C LEU A 50 -1.79 -17.31 -11.61
N GLU A 51 -0.68 -16.71 -12.04
CA GLU A 51 -0.05 -16.99 -13.33
C GLU A 51 0.95 -18.16 -13.28
N ILE A 52 1.77 -18.21 -12.22
CA ILE A 52 2.90 -19.17 -12.12
C ILE A 52 2.76 -20.16 -10.95
N GLY A 53 1.66 -20.08 -10.20
CA GLY A 53 1.43 -20.89 -9.00
C GLY A 53 2.12 -20.33 -7.76
N TYR A 54 1.57 -20.68 -6.59
CA TYR A 54 2.00 -20.14 -5.29
C TYR A 54 3.48 -20.41 -5.00
N ASP A 55 3.94 -21.65 -5.16
CA ASP A 55 5.32 -22.02 -4.81
C ASP A 55 6.37 -21.25 -5.63
N ARG A 56 6.14 -21.11 -6.95
CA ARG A 56 7.06 -20.37 -7.82
C ARG A 56 7.05 -18.88 -7.51
N ALA A 57 5.88 -18.31 -7.21
CA ALA A 57 5.78 -16.91 -6.80
C ALA A 57 6.50 -16.67 -5.45
N ALA A 58 6.38 -17.59 -4.49
CA ALA A 58 7.06 -17.51 -3.20
C ALA A 58 8.58 -17.59 -3.34
N GLU A 59 9.10 -18.48 -4.20
CA GLU A 59 10.54 -18.56 -4.48
C GLU A 59 11.06 -17.28 -5.14
N LEU A 60 10.29 -16.68 -6.05
CA LEU A 60 10.64 -15.42 -6.68
C LEU A 60 10.71 -14.25 -5.68
N VAL A 61 9.77 -14.20 -4.72
CA VAL A 61 9.78 -13.21 -3.64
C VAL A 61 11.03 -13.37 -2.76
N LYS A 62 11.38 -14.61 -2.39
CA LYS A 62 12.60 -14.88 -1.60
C LYS A 62 13.86 -14.46 -2.34
N LEU A 63 13.91 -14.72 -3.66
CA LEU A 63 15.02 -14.30 -4.53
C LEU A 63 15.14 -12.78 -4.57
N ALA A 64 14.04 -12.07 -4.83
CA ALA A 64 14.00 -10.61 -4.86
C ALA A 64 14.50 -10.00 -3.54
N LEU A 65 14.04 -10.55 -2.40
CA LEU A 65 14.50 -10.13 -1.08
C LEU A 65 15.99 -10.38 -0.86
N LYS A 66 16.49 -11.56 -1.23
CA LYS A 66 17.89 -11.95 -1.06
C LYS A 66 18.84 -11.07 -1.88
N GLU A 67 18.40 -10.66 -3.07
CA GLU A 67 19.23 -9.91 -4.01
C GLU A 67 18.97 -8.40 -3.99
N GLY A 68 18.01 -7.93 -3.20
CA GLY A 68 17.66 -6.51 -3.12
C GLY A 68 17.00 -5.97 -4.38
N LEU A 69 16.31 -6.83 -5.13
CA LEU A 69 15.58 -6.49 -6.35
C LEU A 69 14.12 -6.17 -6.02
N THR A 70 13.50 -5.35 -6.87
CA THR A 70 12.03 -5.27 -6.90
C THR A 70 11.45 -6.58 -7.43
N ILE A 71 10.21 -6.88 -7.06
CA ILE A 71 9.54 -8.08 -7.58
C ILE A 71 9.36 -8.01 -9.10
N ARG A 72 9.20 -6.81 -9.67
CA ARG A 72 9.09 -6.59 -11.11
C ARG A 72 10.40 -6.94 -11.83
N GLU A 73 11.54 -6.53 -11.27
CA GLU A 73 12.87 -6.88 -11.82
C GLU A 73 13.13 -8.39 -11.73
N ALA A 74 12.81 -9.01 -10.59
CA ALA A 74 12.93 -10.45 -10.42
C ALA A 74 12.04 -11.21 -11.42
N ALA A 75 10.78 -10.80 -11.59
CA ALA A 75 9.85 -11.39 -12.55
C ALA A 75 10.35 -11.24 -13.99
N ARG A 76 10.84 -10.06 -14.37
CA ARG A 76 11.43 -9.84 -15.70
C ARG A 76 12.61 -10.77 -15.95
N ARG A 77 13.49 -10.93 -14.96
CA ARG A 77 14.69 -11.75 -15.08
C ARG A 77 14.40 -13.25 -15.14
N GLU A 78 13.59 -13.76 -14.22
CA GLU A 78 13.38 -15.21 -14.05
C GLU A 78 12.28 -15.78 -14.94
N LEU A 79 11.29 -14.95 -15.30
CA LEU A 79 10.12 -15.41 -16.08
C LEU A 79 10.18 -14.95 -17.55
N GLY A 80 11.00 -13.96 -17.88
CA GLY A 80 11.12 -13.44 -19.25
C GLY A 80 9.82 -12.83 -19.80
N LEU A 81 8.93 -12.39 -18.91
CA LEU A 81 7.64 -11.82 -19.31
C LEU A 81 7.83 -10.50 -20.08
N PRO A 82 7.05 -10.26 -21.15
CA PRO A 82 7.10 -9.00 -21.88
C PRO A 82 6.59 -7.85 -21.01
N ASP A 83 7.09 -6.64 -21.23
CA ASP A 83 6.76 -5.46 -20.40
C ASP A 83 5.25 -5.22 -20.26
N ARG A 84 4.50 -5.40 -21.36
CA ARG A 84 3.04 -5.28 -21.37
C ARG A 84 2.33 -6.20 -20.35
N GLU A 85 2.92 -7.35 -20.07
CA GLU A 85 2.35 -8.38 -19.19
C GLU A 85 2.74 -8.12 -17.74
N LEU A 86 3.99 -7.69 -17.52
CA LEU A 86 4.44 -7.15 -16.23
C LEU A 86 3.59 -5.94 -15.82
N ASP A 87 3.32 -5.01 -16.73
CA ASP A 87 2.48 -3.84 -16.48
C ASP A 87 1.04 -4.23 -16.11
N ARG A 88 0.49 -5.26 -16.76
CA ARG A 88 -0.83 -5.78 -16.42
C ARG A 88 -0.86 -6.44 -15.04
N LEU A 89 0.16 -7.24 -14.71
CA LEU A 89 0.21 -7.99 -13.46
C LEU A 89 0.50 -7.12 -12.25
N PHE A 90 1.32 -6.08 -12.42
CA PHE A 90 1.69 -5.14 -11.37
C PHE A 90 0.89 -3.83 -11.45
N ASP A 91 -0.32 -3.85 -12.03
CA ASP A 91 -1.25 -2.72 -11.96
C ASP A 91 -1.87 -2.64 -10.55
N VAL A 92 -1.19 -1.90 -9.67
CA VAL A 92 -1.56 -1.74 -8.27
C VAL A 92 -2.95 -1.11 -8.06
N ARG A 93 -3.47 -0.36 -9.05
CA ARG A 93 -4.81 0.22 -8.94
C ARG A 93 -5.89 -0.86 -9.03
N ARG A 94 -5.68 -1.88 -9.87
CA ARG A 94 -6.60 -3.03 -9.96
C ARG A 94 -6.60 -3.90 -8.70
N MET A 95 -5.54 -3.81 -7.89
CA MET A 95 -5.44 -4.54 -6.63
C MET A 95 -6.27 -3.91 -5.49
N THR A 96 -6.82 -2.71 -5.67
CA THR A 96 -7.61 -2.01 -4.63
C THR A 96 -9.12 -2.20 -4.77
N GLY A 97 -9.59 -3.08 -5.66
CA GLY A 97 -11.03 -3.37 -5.84
C GLY A 97 -11.82 -2.32 -6.64
N ASN A 98 -11.13 -1.48 -7.43
CA ASN A 98 -11.71 -0.48 -8.32
C ASN A 98 -11.60 -0.91 -9.79
#